data_AF-A0A806XB93-F1
#
_entry.id   AF-A0A806XB93-F1
#
_cell.length_a   1.000
_cell.length_b   1.000
_cell.length_c   1.000
_cell.angle_alpha   90.00
_cell.angle_beta   90.00
_cell.angle_gamma   90.00
#
_symmetry.space_group_name_H-M   'P 1'
#
loop_
_entity.id
_entity.type
_entity.pdbx_description
1 polymer ?
#
loop_
_entity_poly.entity_id
_entity_poly.type
_entity_poly.pdbx_seq_one_letter_code
_entity_poly.pdbx_strand_id
1 'polypeptide(L)'
;MKFVIGGQIEKEKIAEVVRREAGENATSVTVMGDIEAAMALKSGAADYYFGACNTGGGGALAMAIAIAGANECITVGMPGKILSNEDIIAGVKAGKKAFGFTGQDTEIVVPVIIRAILSV
;
A
#
# COMPACT_ATOMS: atom_id res chain seq x y z
N MET A 1 1.88 6.52 12.55
CA MET A 1 1.48 6.47 11.14
C MET A 1 0.15 5.77 11.00
N LYS A 2 -0.73 6.28 10.14
CA LYS A 2 -2.09 5.82 9.91
C LYS A 2 -2.17 5.11 8.57
N PHE A 3 -2.50 3.83 8.58
CA PHE A 3 -2.57 2.98 7.39
C PHE A 3 -4.01 2.64 7.06
N VAL A 4 -4.35 2.68 5.77
CA VAL A 4 -5.64 2.18 5.27
C VAL A 4 -5.41 1.05 4.27
N ILE A 5 -6.23 0.00 4.40
CA ILE A 5 -6.19 -1.15 3.52
C ILE A 5 -7.41 -1.13 2.61
N GLY A 6 -7.16 -0.82 1.34
CA GLY A 6 -8.14 -0.78 0.26
C GLY A 6 -7.99 -1.99 -0.67
N GLY A 7 -8.17 -1.75 -1.97
CA GLY A 7 -8.05 -2.77 -3.00
C GLY A 7 -9.22 -3.75 -3.00
N GLN A 8 -9.04 -4.87 -3.70
CA GLN A 8 -10.13 -5.82 -3.98
C GLN A 8 -10.07 -7.08 -3.13
N ILE A 9 -8.88 -7.55 -2.74
CA ILE A 9 -8.68 -8.85 -2.10
C ILE A 9 -7.70 -8.79 -0.93
N GLU A 10 -7.69 -9.84 -0.11
CA GLU A 10 -6.69 -10.12 0.95
C GLU A 10 -6.50 -9.00 2.00
N LYS A 11 -7.47 -8.10 2.18
CA LYS A 11 -7.33 -6.92 3.04
C LYS A 11 -6.92 -7.24 4.48
N GLU A 12 -7.51 -8.28 5.08
CA GLU A 12 -7.17 -8.64 6.48
C GLU A 12 -5.74 -9.15 6.61
N LYS A 13 -5.27 -9.95 5.65
CA LYS A 13 -3.87 -10.41 5.61
C LYS A 13 -2.91 -9.24 5.43
N ILE A 14 -3.22 -8.30 4.53
CA ILE A 14 -2.41 -7.09 4.37
C ILE A 14 -2.38 -6.29 5.68
N ALA A 15 -3.53 -6.12 6.33
CA ALA A 15 -3.63 -5.42 7.61
C ALA A 15 -2.79 -6.09 8.71
N GLU A 16 -2.81 -7.43 8.78
CA GLU A 16 -1.99 -8.21 9.70
C GLU A 16 -0.50 -7.96 9.49
N VAL A 17 -0.03 -8.07 8.23
CA VAL A 17 1.38 -7.85 7.91
C VAL A 17 1.78 -6.40 8.18
N VAL A 18 0.95 -5.41 7.83
CA VAL A 18 1.21 -4.00 8.16
C VAL A 18 1.33 -3.79 9.67
N ARG A 19 0.42 -4.35 10.48
CA ARG A 19 0.48 -4.25 11.95
C ARG A 19 1.76 -4.89 12.49
N ARG A 20 2.11 -6.08 12.00
CA ARG A 20 3.30 -6.82 12.42
C ARG A 20 4.58 -6.05 12.13
N GLU A 21 4.72 -5.51 10.92
CA GLU A 21 5.95 -4.85 10.48
C GLU A 21 6.07 -3.41 11.01
N ALA A 22 4.95 -2.69 11.15
CA ALA A 22 4.97 -1.32 11.65
C ALA A 22 5.06 -1.25 13.19
N GLY A 23 4.51 -2.25 13.88
CA GLY A 23 4.49 -2.31 15.35
C GLY A 23 3.91 -1.03 15.97
N GLU A 24 4.59 -0.50 16.98
CA GLU A 24 4.18 0.71 17.70
C GLU A 24 4.21 1.98 16.83
N ASN A 25 4.88 1.96 15.69
CA ASN A 25 4.89 3.09 14.75
C ASN A 25 3.54 3.25 14.03
N ALA A 26 2.68 2.22 14.02
CA ALA A 26 1.32 2.30 13.51
C ALA A 26 0.36 2.80 14.60
N THR A 27 -0.14 4.02 14.43
CA THR A 27 -1.19 4.58 15.28
C THR A 27 -2.57 4.05 14.89
N SER A 28 -2.75 3.62 13.64
CA SER A 28 -3.96 2.92 13.18
C SER A 28 -3.67 2.09 11.93
N VAL A 29 -4.38 0.95 11.80
CA VAL A 29 -4.44 0.15 10.58
C VAL A 29 -5.89 -0.25 10.35
N THR A 30 -6.54 0.39 9.37
CA THR A 30 -7.98 0.28 9.14
C THR A 30 -8.27 -0.37 7.78
N VAL A 31 -9.07 -1.43 7.79
CA VAL A 31 -9.59 -2.06 6.57
C VAL A 31 -10.85 -1.33 6.13
N MET A 32 -10.93 -0.92 4.86
CA MET A 32 -12.05 -0.11 4.35
C MET A 32 -12.48 -0.53 2.93
N GLY A 33 -13.60 0.01 2.46
CA GLY A 33 -13.93 0.01 1.04
C GLY A 33 -12.85 0.74 0.22
N ASP A 34 -12.66 0.36 -1.04
CA ASP A 34 -11.56 0.91 -1.86
C ASP A 34 -11.68 2.43 -2.06
N ILE A 35 -12.90 2.91 -2.26
CA ILE A 35 -13.23 4.35 -2.36
C ILE A 35 -12.91 5.06 -1.04
N GLU A 36 -13.33 4.50 0.09
CA GLU A 36 -13.14 5.12 1.41
C GLU A 36 -11.66 5.21 1.78
N ALA A 37 -10.89 4.14 1.54
CA ALA A 37 -9.45 4.13 1.74
C ALA A 37 -8.75 5.19 0.86
N ALA A 38 -9.13 5.29 -0.41
CA ALA A 38 -8.59 6.30 -1.31
C ALA A 38 -8.94 7.73 -0.89
N MET A 39 -10.17 7.96 -0.41
CA MET A 39 -10.60 9.25 0.15
C MET A 39 -9.85 9.59 1.45
N ALA A 40 -9.61 8.60 2.31
CA ALA A 40 -8.84 8.79 3.54
C ALA A 40 -7.40 9.20 3.23
N LEU A 41 -6.77 8.60 2.21
CA LEU A 41 -5.46 9.01 1.73
C LEU A 41 -5.48 10.45 1.18
N LYS A 42 -6.43 10.77 0.28
CA LYS A 42 -6.53 12.09 -0.36
C LYS A 42 -6.74 13.24 0.64
N SER A 43 -7.51 12.99 1.69
CA SER A 43 -7.82 13.97 2.74
C SER A 43 -6.75 14.08 3.82
N GLY A 44 -5.75 13.19 3.85
CA GLY A 44 -4.76 13.12 4.93
C GLY A 44 -5.29 12.48 6.23
N ALA A 45 -6.50 11.90 6.19
CA ALA A 45 -7.03 11.09 7.28
C ALA A 45 -6.17 9.82 7.48
N ALA A 46 -5.57 9.31 6.41
CA ALA A 46 -4.54 8.27 6.42
C ALA A 46 -3.25 8.76 5.76
N ASP A 47 -2.12 8.21 6.20
CA ASP A 47 -0.79 8.55 5.67
C ASP A 47 -0.42 7.66 4.48
N TYR A 48 -0.82 6.38 4.53
CA TYR A 48 -0.47 5.37 3.54
C TYR A 48 -1.64 4.45 3.19
N TYR A 49 -1.69 4.04 1.93
CA TYR A 49 -2.67 3.12 1.37
C TYR A 49 -1.97 1.85 0.89
N PHE A 50 -2.55 0.70 1.20
CA PHE A 50 -2.14 -0.60 0.66
C PHE A 50 -3.34 -1.28 0.02
N GLY A 51 -3.16 -1.82 -1.18
CA GLY A 51 -4.21 -2.52 -1.90
C GLY A 51 -3.66 -3.70 -2.70
N ALA A 52 -4.48 -4.74 -2.82
CA ALA A 52 -4.16 -5.90 -3.64
C ALA A 52 -5.27 -6.27 -4.61
N CYS A 53 -4.87 -6.86 -5.74
CA CYS A 53 -5.74 -7.52 -6.71
C CYS A 53 -4.96 -8.63 -7.44
N ASN A 54 -5.60 -9.37 -8.34
CA ASN A 54 -4.94 -10.48 -9.04
C ASN A 54 -3.77 -10.04 -9.94
N THR A 55 -3.78 -8.79 -10.42
CA THR A 55 -2.73 -8.24 -11.31
C THR A 55 -1.81 -7.24 -10.62
N GLY A 56 -2.11 -6.88 -9.37
CA GLY A 56 -1.41 -5.90 -8.55
C GLY A 56 -1.46 -4.44 -9.00
N GLY A 57 -1.86 -4.18 -10.24
CA GLY A 57 -2.16 -2.84 -10.76
C GLY A 57 -3.63 -2.49 -10.59
N GLY A 58 -4.40 -2.68 -11.67
CA GLY A 58 -5.77 -2.18 -11.86
C GLY A 58 -6.62 -2.16 -10.59
N GLY A 59 -7.16 -3.30 -10.17
CA GLY A 59 -8.02 -3.36 -8.97
C GLY A 59 -7.34 -3.05 -7.63
N ALA A 60 -6.01 -3.05 -7.56
CA ALA A 60 -5.29 -2.77 -6.33
C ALA A 60 -5.16 -1.27 -6.08
N LEU A 61 -5.18 -0.45 -7.14
CA LEU A 61 -4.93 1.00 -7.07
C LEU A 61 -5.94 1.84 -7.85
N ALA A 62 -6.91 1.26 -8.57
CA ALA A 62 -7.81 2.02 -9.45
C ALA A 62 -8.44 3.22 -8.75
N MET A 63 -9.02 3.02 -7.55
CA MET A 63 -9.62 4.13 -6.82
C MET A 63 -8.60 5.09 -6.22
N ALA A 64 -7.46 4.58 -5.72
CA ALA A 64 -6.37 5.41 -5.24
C ALA A 64 -5.83 6.35 -6.35
N ILE A 65 -5.64 5.83 -7.57
CA ILE A 65 -5.20 6.62 -8.72
C ILE A 65 -6.25 7.67 -9.10
N ALA A 66 -7.53 7.27 -9.16
CA ALA A 66 -8.61 8.16 -9.55
C ALA A 66 -8.84 9.31 -8.54
N ILE A 67 -8.66 9.06 -7.24
CA ILE A 67 -8.99 10.00 -6.16
C ILE A 67 -7.75 10.71 -5.61
N ALA A 68 -6.72 9.96 -5.24
CA ALA A 68 -5.48 10.52 -4.68
C ALA A 68 -4.56 11.06 -5.77
N GLY A 69 -4.56 10.44 -6.95
CA GLY A 69 -3.77 10.80 -8.11
C GLY A 69 -2.65 9.81 -8.39
N ALA A 70 -2.33 9.62 -9.68
CA ALA A 70 -1.30 8.67 -10.13
C ALA A 70 0.09 8.95 -9.53
N ASN A 71 0.41 10.21 -9.25
CA ASN A 71 1.69 10.60 -8.66
C ASN A 71 1.89 10.04 -7.24
N GLU A 72 0.82 9.82 -6.47
CA GLU A 72 0.88 9.23 -5.13
C GLU A 72 1.01 7.70 -5.17
N CYS A 73 0.75 7.08 -6.33
CA CYS A 73 0.59 5.64 -6.46
C CYS A 73 1.81 4.97 -7.11
N ILE A 74 2.06 3.72 -6.73
CA ILE A 74 3.04 2.84 -7.35
C ILE A 74 2.59 1.38 -7.24
N THR A 75 2.63 0.66 -8.37
CA THR A 75 2.49 -0.80 -8.37
C THR A 75 3.85 -1.42 -8.13
N VAL A 76 4.00 -2.19 -7.05
CA VAL A 76 5.26 -2.82 -6.64
C VAL A 76 5.35 -4.32 -6.96
N GLY A 77 4.21 -4.96 -7.20
CA GLY A 77 4.14 -6.38 -7.54
C GLY A 77 3.07 -6.64 -8.60
N MET A 78 3.43 -7.42 -9.61
CA MET A 78 2.54 -7.94 -10.66
C MET A 78 2.85 -9.44 -10.84
N PRO A 79 1.97 -10.25 -11.46
CA PRO A 79 2.23 -11.66 -11.67
C PRO A 79 3.56 -11.90 -12.39
N GLY A 80 4.47 -12.66 -11.75
CA GLY A 80 5.80 -12.98 -12.28
C GLY A 80 6.83 -11.85 -12.22
N LYS A 81 6.50 -10.68 -11.65
CA LYS A 81 7.42 -9.56 -11.53
C LYS A 81 7.14 -8.71 -10.28
N ILE A 82 8.08 -8.73 -9.34
CA ILE A 82 8.13 -7.82 -8.21
C ILE A 82 9.23 -6.78 -8.49
N LEU A 83 9.01 -5.52 -8.11
CA LEU A 83 10.06 -4.51 -8.14
C LEU A 83 11.21 -4.91 -7.20
N SER A 84 12.42 -4.45 -7.52
CA SER A 84 13.55 -4.63 -6.61
C SER A 84 13.31 -3.88 -5.29
N ASN A 85 13.99 -4.30 -4.21
CA ASN A 85 13.88 -3.58 -2.94
C ASN A 85 14.34 -2.13 -3.11
N GLU A 86 15.38 -1.91 -3.92
CA GLU A 86 15.93 -0.60 -4.25
C GLU A 86 14.88 0.29 -4.93
N ASP A 87 14.14 -0.24 -5.90
CA ASP A 87 13.08 0.49 -6.61
C ASP A 87 11.89 0.82 -5.69
N ILE A 88 11.52 -0.12 -4.81
CA ILE A 88 10.46 0.11 -3.81
C ILE A 88 10.88 1.24 -2.86
N ILE A 89 12.10 1.18 -2.33
CA ILE A 89 12.66 2.21 -1.44
C ILE A 89 12.74 3.56 -2.16
N ALA A 90 13.19 3.57 -3.42
CA ALA A 90 13.24 4.79 -4.23
C ALA A 90 11.84 5.39 -4.43
N GLY A 91 10.81 4.56 -4.64
CA GLY A 91 9.41 4.99 -4.69
C GLY A 91 8.96 5.67 -3.40
N VAL A 92 9.24 5.06 -2.24
CA VAL A 92 8.91 5.67 -0.94
C VAL A 92 9.61 7.02 -0.77
N LYS A 93 10.91 7.10 -1.07
CA LYS A 93 11.68 8.36 -1.00
C LYS A 93 11.19 9.42 -1.99
N ALA A 94 10.61 9.01 -3.11
CA ALA A 94 9.97 9.90 -4.07
C ALA A 94 8.57 10.36 -3.62
N GLY A 95 8.13 10.00 -2.41
CA GLY A 95 6.87 10.46 -1.82
C GLY A 95 5.65 9.63 -2.22
N LYS A 96 5.85 8.40 -2.74
CA LYS A 96 4.72 7.48 -3.00
C LYS A 96 4.05 7.09 -1.69
N LYS A 97 2.71 7.08 -1.69
CA LYS A 97 1.89 6.78 -0.50
C LYS A 97 0.88 5.66 -0.70
N ALA A 98 0.56 5.31 -1.94
CA ALA A 98 -0.34 4.21 -2.26
C ALA A 98 0.39 3.08 -3.00
N PHE A 99 0.37 1.88 -2.42
CA PHE A 99 1.12 0.72 -2.92
C PHE A 99 0.16 -0.39 -3.36
N GLY A 100 0.29 -0.78 -4.64
CA GLY A 100 -0.48 -1.85 -5.26
C GLY A 100 0.37 -3.08 -5.53
N PHE A 101 -0.13 -4.26 -5.22
CA PHE A 101 0.59 -5.53 -5.44
C PHE A 101 -0.37 -6.71 -5.58
N THR A 102 0.14 -7.86 -6.00
CA THR A 102 -0.69 -9.07 -6.01
C THR A 102 -0.80 -9.64 -4.60
N GLY A 103 -1.94 -10.25 -4.25
CA GLY A 103 -2.17 -10.76 -2.88
C GLY A 103 -1.12 -11.78 -2.41
N GLN A 104 -0.63 -12.62 -3.32
CA GLN A 104 0.46 -13.57 -3.05
C GLN A 104 1.78 -12.88 -2.65
N ASP A 105 2.04 -11.66 -3.13
CA ASP A 105 3.29 -10.94 -2.86
C ASP A 105 3.28 -10.19 -1.52
N THR A 106 2.16 -10.20 -0.78
CA THR A 106 1.98 -9.41 0.46
C THR A 106 3.14 -9.59 1.46
N GLU A 107 3.54 -10.83 1.73
CA GLU A 107 4.62 -11.16 2.68
C GLU A 107 6.02 -10.77 2.18
N ILE A 108 6.16 -10.47 0.89
CA ILE A 108 7.42 -10.08 0.27
C ILE A 108 7.53 -8.55 0.24
N VAL A 109 6.49 -7.86 -0.24
CA VAL A 109 6.59 -6.42 -0.53
C VAL A 109 6.24 -5.53 0.66
N VAL A 110 5.29 -5.92 1.50
CA VAL A 110 4.83 -5.08 2.62
C VAL A 110 5.97 -4.83 3.63
N PRO A 111 6.77 -5.82 4.06
CA PRO A 111 7.91 -5.57 4.94
C PRO A 111 8.92 -4.56 4.37
N VAL A 112 9.17 -4.63 3.06
CA VAL A 112 10.11 -3.72 2.37
C VAL A 112 9.57 -2.30 2.37
N ILE A 113 8.29 -2.12 2.01
CA ILE A 113 7.63 -0.80 2.00
C ILE A 113 7.64 -0.18 3.42
N ILE A 114 7.23 -0.94 4.44
CA ILE A 114 7.13 -0.44 5.81
C ILE A 114 8.52 -0.05 6.34
N ARG A 115 9.54 -0.91 6.17
CA ARG A 115 10.92 -0.56 6.59
C ARG A 115 11.43 0.69 5.88
N ALA A 116 11.13 0.83 4.59
CA ALA A 116 11.49 2.01 3.84
C ALA A 116 10.82 3.27 4.43
N ILE A 117 9.51 3.22 4.70
CA ILE A 117 8.73 4.31 5.31
C ILE A 117 9.29 4.72 6.67
N LEU A 118 9.65 3.75 7.53
CA LEU A 118 10.17 4.01 8.87
C LEU A 118 11.61 4.53 8.87
N SER A 119 12.30 4.47 7.73
CA SER A 119 13.69 4.92 7.58
C SER A 119 13.81 6.30 6.92
N VAL A 120 12.69 6.94 6.57
CA VAL A 120 12.67 8.30 5.96
C VAL A 120 12.50 9.37 7.02
#